data_AF-A0ABD5CEH4-F1
#
_entry.id   AF-A0ABD5CEH4-F1
#
_cell.length_a   1.000
_cell.length_b   1.000
_cell.length_c   1.000
_cell.angle_alpha   90.00
_cell.angle_beta   90.00
_cell.angle_gamma   90.00
#
_symmetry.space_group_name_H-M   'P 1'
#
loop_
_entity.id
_entity.type
_entity.pdbx_description
1 polymer ?
#
loop_
_entity_poly.entity_id
_entity_poly.type
_entity_poly.pdbx_seq_one_letter_code
_entity_poly.pdbx_strand_id
1 'polypeptide(L)'
;MKKGNLWGLPVNLIAFSLVAGVTTIAAFKVYGEVLLHPEQISASFDSWMLVLIAAPTFAVATLGIDLVANFVSAAFDISNVFPRHISFGKGGYIAAIIALMLYPFAPSSASIEPVSML
;
A
#
# COMPACT_ATOMS: atom_id res chain seq x y z
N MET A 1 8.46 19.24 21.03
CA MET A 1 7.22 18.46 20.80
C MET A 1 7.59 16.98 20.69
N LYS A 2 7.48 16.17 21.76
CA LYS A 2 7.94 14.76 21.76
C LYS A 2 6.92 13.74 22.31
N LYS A 3 5.81 14.18 22.93
CA LYS A 3 4.85 13.28 23.59
C LYS A 3 3.66 12.85 22.70
N GLY A 4 3.29 13.62 21.68
CA GLY A 4 2.16 13.29 20.79
C GLY A 4 2.41 12.08 19.88
N ASN A 5 3.61 12.00 19.26
CA ASN A 5 3.98 10.90 18.37
C ASN A 5 4.43 9.63 19.12
N LEU A 6 4.88 9.78 20.37
CA LEU A 6 5.50 8.68 21.12
C LEU A 6 4.50 7.58 21.49
N TRP A 7 3.26 7.93 21.82
CA TRP A 7 2.21 6.95 22.11
C TRP A 7 1.31 6.67 20.89
N GLY A 8 1.20 7.62 19.95
CA GLY A 8 0.42 7.42 18.72
C GLY A 8 0.95 6.25 17.89
N LEU A 9 2.27 6.16 17.71
CA LEU A 9 2.90 5.05 16.97
C LEU A 9 2.65 3.67 17.63
N PRO A 10 3.05 3.40 18.88
CA PRO A 10 2.90 2.08 19.48
C PRO A 10 1.44 1.67 19.66
N VAL A 11 0.55 2.59 20.05
CA VAL A 11 -0.88 2.26 20.22
C VAL A 11 -1.51 1.92 18.86
N ASN A 12 -1.22 2.69 17.82
CA ASN A 12 -1.76 2.41 16.49
C ASN A 12 -1.20 1.11 15.91
N LEU A 13 0.08 0.82 16.14
CA LEU A 13 0.71 -0.44 15.72
C LEU A 13 0.11 -1.67 16.44
N ILE A 14 -0.15 -1.57 17.75
CA ILE A 14 -0.77 -2.66 18.52
C ILE A 14 -2.22 -2.88 18.07
N ALA A 15 -2.99 -1.80 17.87
CA ALA A 15 -4.35 -1.92 17.38
C ALA A 15 -4.39 -2.51 15.96
N PHE A 16 -3.52 -2.04 15.08
CA PHE A 16 -3.39 -2.55 13.72
C PHE A 16 -3.01 -4.04 13.69
N SER A 17 -2.02 -4.44 14.50
CA SER A 17 -1.58 -5.85 14.55
C SER A 17 -2.66 -6.78 15.10
N LEU A 18 -3.46 -6.33 16.08
CA LEU A 18 -4.62 -7.07 16.57
C LEU A 18 -5.68 -7.26 15.48
N VAL A 19 -6.06 -6.18 14.78
CA VAL A 19 -7.05 -6.26 13.69
C VAL A 19 -6.54 -7.16 12.56
N ALA A 20 -5.29 -7.01 12.16
CA ALA A 20 -4.66 -7.84 11.14
C ALA A 20 -4.68 -9.32 11.56
N GLY A 21 -4.20 -9.64 12.77
CA GLY A 21 -4.16 -11.02 13.27
C GLY A 21 -5.55 -11.66 13.39
N VAL A 22 -6.54 -10.94 13.91
CA VAL A 22 -7.93 -11.44 13.98
C VAL A 22 -8.50 -11.70 12.59
N THR A 23 -8.23 -10.80 11.63
CA THR A 23 -8.71 -10.94 10.25
C THR A 23 -8.06 -12.14 9.56
N THR A 24 -6.75 -12.36 9.73
CA THR A 24 -6.04 -13.53 9.19
C THR A 24 -6.57 -14.84 9.78
N ILE A 25 -6.80 -14.90 11.09
CA ILE A 25 -7.36 -16.09 11.76
C ILE A 25 -8.78 -16.37 11.27
N ALA A 26 -9.60 -15.33 11.12
CA ALA A 26 -10.97 -15.46 10.60
C ALA A 26 -10.97 -15.94 9.14
N ALA A 27 -10.14 -15.36 8.29
CA ALA A 27 -9.99 -15.77 6.89
C ALA A 27 -9.56 -17.25 6.79
N PHE A 28 -8.57 -17.68 7.58
CA PHE A 28 -8.14 -19.08 7.62
C PHE A 28 -9.27 -20.04 8.02
N LYS A 29 -10.12 -19.66 9.00
CA LYS A 29 -11.27 -20.48 9.40
C LYS A 29 -12.36 -20.57 8.33
N VAL A 30 -12.52 -19.55 7.49
CA VAL A 30 -13.56 -19.49 6.45
C VAL A 30 -13.11 -20.22 5.18
N TYR A 31 -11.87 -20.00 4.74
CA TYR A 31 -11.38 -20.47 3.44
C TYR A 31 -10.50 -21.73 3.52
N GLY A 32 -10.01 -22.11 4.71
CA GLY A 32 -9.20 -23.32 4.89
C GLY A 32 -7.77 -23.24 4.34
N GLU A 33 -7.43 -22.14 3.67
CA GLU A 33 -6.11 -21.84 3.14
C GLU A 33 -5.60 -20.48 3.66
N VAL A 34 -4.28 -20.31 3.66
CA VAL A 34 -3.67 -19.04 4.08
C VAL A 34 -3.72 -18.07 2.92
N LEU A 35 -4.79 -17.30 2.84
CA LEU A 35 -4.90 -16.17 1.92
C LEU A 35 -4.03 -15.02 2.43
N LEU A 36 -2.87 -14.82 1.79
CA LEU A 36 -1.92 -13.78 2.14
C LEU A 36 -2.30 -12.42 1.56
N HIS A 37 -3.07 -12.43 0.48
CA HIS A 37 -3.42 -11.24 -0.27
C HIS A 37 -4.90 -10.88 -0.11
N PRO A 38 -5.23 -9.64 0.31
CA PRO A 38 -6.61 -9.21 0.55
C PRO A 38 -7.49 -9.22 -0.70
N GLU A 39 -6.92 -9.06 -1.89
CA GLU A 39 -7.61 -9.16 -3.16
C GLU A 39 -8.14 -10.58 -3.42
N GLN A 40 -7.39 -11.61 -3.04
CA GLN A 40 -7.82 -13.01 -3.15
C GLN A 40 -9.04 -13.27 -2.25
N ILE A 41 -9.06 -12.68 -1.05
CA ILE A 41 -10.20 -12.76 -0.14
C ILE A 41 -11.46 -12.12 -0.76
N SER A 42 -11.29 -10.99 -1.46
CA SER A 42 -12.42 -10.30 -2.11
C SER A 42 -12.99 -11.08 -3.31
N ALA A 43 -12.13 -11.79 -4.04
CA ALA A 43 -12.52 -12.62 -5.19
C ALA A 43 -13.25 -13.90 -4.76
N SER A 44 -12.99 -14.40 -3.55
CA SER A 44 -13.62 -15.59 -2.98
C SER A 44 -15.01 -15.35 -2.38
N PHE A 45 -15.58 -14.15 -2.50
CA PHE A 45 -16.94 -13.87 -2.02
C PHE A 45 -18.01 -14.34 -3.01
N ASP A 46 -18.96 -15.16 -2.54
CA ASP A 46 -20.09 -15.66 -3.34
C ASP A 46 -21.12 -14.56 -3.71
N SER A 47 -21.08 -13.40 -3.05
CA SER A 47 -22.03 -12.31 -3.27
C SER A 47 -21.41 -11.19 -4.11
N TRP A 48 -21.97 -10.96 -5.30
CA TRP A 48 -21.53 -9.91 -6.22
C TRP A 48 -21.55 -8.51 -5.58
N MET A 49 -22.48 -8.25 -4.64
CA MET A 49 -22.57 -6.97 -3.91
C MET A 49 -21.36 -6.79 -2.99
N LEU A 50 -20.92 -7.87 -2.32
CA LEU A 50 -19.75 -7.84 -1.44
C LEU A 50 -18.48 -7.64 -2.26
N VAL A 51 -18.34 -8.33 -3.40
CA VAL A 51 -17.21 -8.13 -4.32
C VAL A 51 -17.14 -6.67 -4.79
N LEU A 52 -18.27 -6.08 -5.20
CA LEU A 52 -18.34 -4.71 -5.72
C LEU A 52 -17.89 -3.67 -4.70
N ILE A 53 -18.12 -3.91 -3.41
CA ILE A 53 -17.70 -2.97 -2.34
C ILE A 53 -16.27 -3.29 -1.88
N ALA A 54 -15.93 -4.57 -1.73
CA ALA A 54 -14.65 -5.01 -1.20
C ALA A 54 -13.49 -4.71 -2.14
N ALA A 55 -13.63 -5.03 -3.43
CA ALA A 55 -12.57 -4.83 -4.42
C ALA A 55 -12.07 -3.36 -4.49
N PRO A 56 -12.93 -2.33 -4.66
CA PRO A 56 -12.46 -0.94 -4.67
C PRO A 56 -11.98 -0.48 -3.29
N THR A 57 -12.55 -0.99 -2.20
CA THR A 57 -12.09 -0.65 -0.84
C THR A 57 -10.66 -1.11 -0.63
N PHE A 58 -10.35 -2.36 -0.98
CA PHE A 58 -8.99 -2.90 -0.89
C PHE A 58 -8.05 -2.21 -1.87
N ALA A 59 -8.47 -1.98 -3.11
CA ALA A 59 -7.65 -1.25 -4.08
C ALA A 59 -7.28 0.15 -3.57
N VAL A 60 -8.24 0.91 -3.06
CA VAL A 60 -7.98 2.26 -2.51
C VAL A 60 -7.14 2.19 -1.24
N ALA A 61 -7.36 1.22 -0.35
CA ALA A 61 -6.58 1.06 0.87
C ALA A 61 -5.10 0.76 0.56
N THR A 62 -4.83 -0.24 -0.29
CA THR A 62 -3.49 -0.64 -0.68
C THR A 62 -2.79 0.48 -1.45
N LEU A 63 -3.41 0.98 -2.53
CA LEU A 63 -2.84 2.08 -3.30
C LEU A 63 -2.64 3.34 -2.46
N GLY A 64 -3.59 3.64 -1.57
CA GLY A 64 -3.51 4.82 -0.71
C GLY A 64 -2.33 4.77 0.26
N ILE A 65 -2.15 3.64 0.94
CA ILE A 65 -1.06 3.46 1.91
C ILE A 65 0.28 3.45 1.19
N ASP A 66 0.43 2.69 0.11
CA ASP A 66 1.69 2.57 -0.62
C ASP A 66 2.07 3.88 -1.34
N LEU A 67 1.09 4.56 -1.93
CA LEU A 67 1.30 5.88 -2.53
C LEU A 67 1.74 6.88 -1.46
N VAL A 68 1.02 6.99 -0.34
CA VAL A 68 1.40 7.95 0.69
C VAL A 68 2.76 7.62 1.30
N ALA A 69 3.07 6.34 1.54
CA ALA A 69 4.35 5.94 2.14
C ALA A 69 5.53 6.19 1.19
N ASN A 70 5.45 5.72 -0.05
CA ASN A 70 6.58 5.70 -0.98
C ASN A 70 6.66 6.96 -1.86
N PHE A 71 5.52 7.46 -2.36
CA PHE A 71 5.51 8.62 -3.27
C PHE A 71 5.75 9.93 -2.54
N VAL A 72 5.19 10.11 -1.34
CA VAL A 72 5.37 11.36 -0.58
C VAL A 72 6.83 11.55 -0.18
N SER A 73 7.51 10.49 0.29
CA SER A 73 8.94 10.56 0.59
C SER A 73 9.76 10.95 -0.64
N ALA A 74 9.56 10.26 -1.77
CA ALA A 74 10.28 10.57 -3.01
C ALA A 74 10.04 12.01 -3.51
N ALA A 75 8.79 12.48 -3.44
CA ALA A 75 8.45 13.86 -3.80
C ALA A 75 9.13 14.88 -2.88
N PHE A 76 9.22 14.60 -1.58
CA PHE A 76 9.96 15.43 -0.63
C PHE A 76 11.47 15.41 -0.88
N ASP A 77 12.05 14.23 -1.14
CA ASP A 77 13.48 14.07 -1.41
C ASP A 77 13.90 14.92 -2.62
N ILE A 78 13.14 14.86 -3.73
CA ILE A 78 13.40 15.67 -4.93
C ILE A 78 13.21 17.17 -4.69
N SER A 79 12.17 17.54 -3.93
CA SER A 79 11.91 18.94 -3.61
C SER A 79 13.01 19.54 -2.74
N ASN A 80 13.66 18.72 -1.90
CA ASN A 80 14.74 19.15 -1.03
C ASN A 80 16.10 19.28 -1.74
N VAL A 81 16.26 18.75 -2.97
CA VAL A 81 17.49 18.92 -3.76
C VAL A 81 17.69 20.40 -4.16
N PHE A 82 16.62 21.08 -4.60
CA PHE A 82 16.63 22.50 -4.93
C PHE A 82 15.36 23.20 -4.42
N PRO A 83 15.25 23.45 -3.10
CA PRO A 83 14.02 23.92 -2.47
C PRO A 83 13.58 25.33 -2.92
N ARG A 84 14.49 26.12 -3.47
CA ARG A 84 14.19 27.44 -4.06
C ARG A 84 13.47 27.36 -5.41
N HIS A 85 13.56 26.23 -6.12
CA HIS A 85 13.06 26.10 -7.50
C HIS A 85 12.02 24.97 -7.66
N ILE A 86 12.09 23.95 -6.81
CA ILE A 86 11.25 22.75 -6.85
C ILE A 86 10.34 22.74 -5.62
N SER A 87 9.04 22.94 -5.84
CA SER A 87 8.01 22.76 -4.81
C SER A 87 7.60 21.29 -4.73
N PHE A 88 6.94 20.89 -3.63
CA PHE A 88 6.42 19.53 -3.44
C PHE A 88 5.62 19.01 -4.66
N GLY A 89 4.77 19.86 -5.26
CA GLY A 89 4.02 19.49 -6.46
C GLY A 89 4.94 19.20 -7.65
N LYS A 90 5.94 20.06 -7.91
CA LYS A 90 6.93 19.83 -8.98
C LYS A 90 7.80 18.60 -8.70
N GLY A 91 8.23 18.42 -7.45
CA GLY A 91 8.98 17.24 -7.02
C GLY A 91 8.18 15.96 -7.19
N GLY A 92 6.88 15.98 -6.91
CA GLY A 92 5.96 14.87 -7.18
C GLY A 92 5.83 14.53 -8.66
N TYR A 93 5.69 15.54 -9.54
CA TYR A 93 5.68 15.30 -10.99
C TYR A 93 6.99 14.69 -11.49
N ILE A 94 8.13 15.20 -11.03
CA ILE A 94 9.44 14.66 -11.40
C ILE A 94 9.60 13.22 -10.87
N ALA A 95 9.20 12.96 -9.62
CA ALA A 95 9.22 11.61 -9.03
C ALA A 95 8.37 10.63 -9.86
N ALA A 96 7.17 11.03 -10.26
CA ALA A 96 6.28 10.21 -11.09
C ALA A 96 6.89 9.90 -12.46
N ILE A 97 7.51 10.89 -13.12
CA ILE A 97 8.17 10.69 -14.42
C ILE A 97 9.35 9.74 -14.29
N ILE A 98 10.19 9.91 -13.27
CA ILE A 98 11.33 9.03 -13.00
C ILE A 98 10.84 7.61 -12.72
N ALA A 99 9.82 7.44 -11.89
CA ALA A 99 9.23 6.14 -11.59
C ALA A 99 8.71 5.45 -12.87
N LEU A 100 7.99 6.19 -13.73
CA LEU A 100 7.50 5.68 -15.01
C LEU A 100 8.66 5.26 -15.94
N MET A 101 9.73 6.05 -15.98
CA MET A 101 10.91 5.74 -16.79
C MET A 101 11.70 4.54 -16.29
N LEU A 102 11.76 4.33 -14.96
CA LEU A 102 12.48 3.22 -14.34
C LEU A 102 11.68 1.91 -14.35
N TYR A 103 10.34 1.98 -14.33
CA TYR A 103 9.46 0.80 -14.39
C TYR A 103 9.85 -0.23 -15.47
N PRO A 104 10.09 0.15 -16.75
CA PRO A 104 10.48 -0.82 -17.79
C PRO A 104 11.88 -1.43 -17.60
N PHE A 105 12.74 -0.84 -16.78
CA PHE A 105 14.08 -1.34 -16.47
C PHE A 105 14.15 -2.09 -15.12
N ALA A 106 13.01 -2.23 -14.43
CA ALA A 106 12.94 -3.04 -13.23
C ALA A 106 13.37 -4.49 -13.59
N PRO A 107 14.14 -5.16 -12.71
CA PRO A 107 14.55 -6.53 -12.95
C PRO A 107 13.35 -7.39 -13.34
N SER A 108 13.51 -8.30 -14.30
CA SER A 108 12.41 -9.15 -14.75
C SER A 108 11.83 -10.01 -13.63
N SER A 109 12.57 -10.26 -12.54
CA SER A 109 12.04 -10.84 -11.31
C SER A 109 11.00 -9.95 -10.61
N ALA A 110 11.17 -8.62 -10.62
CA ALA A 110 10.21 -7.67 -10.06
C ALA A 110 8.93 -7.53 -10.91
N SER A 111 8.99 -7.82 -12.21
CA SER A 111 7.83 -7.80 -13.12
C SER A 111 7.07 -9.13 -13.21
N ILE A 112 7.66 -10.24 -12.74
CA ILE A 112 7.09 -11.59 -12.84
C ILE A 112 6.46 -12.07 -11.51
N GLU A 113 6.81 -11.48 -10.37
CA GLU A 113 6.12 -11.76 -9.10
C GLU A 113 4.65 -11.28 -8.97
N PRO A 114 4.16 -10.22 -9.65
CA PRO A 114 2.74 -9.84 -9.50
C PRO A 114 1.79 -10.83 -10.19
N VAL A 115 2.28 -11.83 -10.93
CA VAL A 115 1.45 -12.81 -11.67
C VAL A 115 1.68 -14.25 -11.21
N SER A 116 2.84 -14.59 -10.63
CA SER A 116 3.07 -15.93 -10.05
C SER A 116 2.44 -16.12 -8.66
N MET A 117 1.87 -15.05 -8.08
CA MET A 117 1.01 -15.08 -6.89
C MET A 117 -0.48 -14.79 -7.20
N LEU A 118 -0.85 -14.61 -8.49
CA LEU A 118 -2.24 -14.72 -8.95
C LEU A 118 -2.64 -16.20 -9.08
#